data_AF-A0A2T2RXE4-F1
#
_entry.id   AF-A0A2T2RXE4-F1
#
_cell.length_a   1.000
_cell.length_b   1.000
_cell.length_c   1.000
_cell.angle_alpha   90.00
_cell.angle_beta   90.00
_cell.angle_gamma   90.00
#
_symmetry.space_group_name_H-M   'P 1'
#
loop_
_entity.id
_entity.type
_entity.pdbx_description
1 polymer ?
#
loop_
_entity_poly.entity_id
_entity_poly.type
_entity_poly.pdbx_seq_one_letter_code
_entity_poly.pdbx_strand_id
1 'polypeptide(L)'
;MKLTSVEATPNPNSIKLNLDETIAEQPLTLKAGQIPEGTPDAVAQLADIQGVQNAFAANNFVTLTREGNADWDPILSAVVRALGLADDADAELRSRFQ
;
A
#
# COMPACT_ATOMS: atom_id res chain seq x y z
N MET A 1 6.24 6.12 -9.21
CA MET A 1 5.27 5.78 -8.15
C MET A 1 5.89 5.97 -6.78
N LYS A 2 5.24 6.78 -5.93
CA LYS A 2 5.60 7.05 -4.54
C LYS A 2 4.33 7.18 -3.69
N LEU A 3 4.47 6.94 -2.38
CA LEU A 3 3.38 7.11 -1.41
C LEU A 3 3.15 8.60 -1.11
N THR A 4 1.92 9.07 -1.26
CA THR A 4 1.53 10.46 -0.99
C THR A 4 0.81 10.62 0.35
N SER A 5 -0.06 9.69 0.73
CA SER A 5 -0.79 9.76 2.01
C SER A 5 -1.35 8.41 2.44
N VAL A 6 -1.65 8.26 3.73
CA VAL A 6 -2.32 7.08 4.29
C VAL A 6 -3.63 7.52 4.94
N GLU A 7 -4.74 6.89 4.56
CA GLU A 7 -6.07 7.14 5.10
C GLU A 7 -6.58 5.90 5.84
N ALA A 8 -7.20 6.11 7.00
CA ALA A 8 -7.94 5.05 7.68
C ALA A 8 -9.22 4.70 6.90
N THR A 9 -9.60 3.43 6.91
CA THR A 9 -10.89 2.99 6.36
C THR A 9 -11.87 2.64 7.49
N PRO A 10 -13.18 2.52 7.22
CA PRO A 10 -14.13 2.01 8.21
C PRO A 10 -13.80 0.59 8.70
N ASN A 11 -13.05 -0.19 7.91
CA ASN A 11 -12.53 -1.48 8.34
C ASN A 11 -11.21 -1.26 9.12
N PRO A 12 -11.15 -1.58 10.43
CA PRO A 12 -9.93 -1.40 11.22
C PRO A 12 -8.75 -2.28 10.76
N ASN A 13 -9.03 -3.29 9.94
CA ASN A 13 -8.00 -4.15 9.34
C ASN A 13 -7.55 -3.66 7.97
N SER A 14 -8.03 -2.51 7.50
CA SER A 14 -7.62 -1.96 6.22
C SER A 14 -7.25 -0.49 6.29
N ILE A 15 -6.19 -0.13 5.58
CA ILE A 15 -5.77 1.25 5.33
C ILE A 15 -5.72 1.49 3.82
N LYS A 16 -5.95 2.74 3.42
CA LYS A 16 -5.84 3.17 2.03
C LYS A 16 -4.55 3.98 1.87
N LEU A 17 -3.76 3.59 0.88
CA LEU A 17 -2.52 4.22 0.48
C LEU A 17 -2.77 4.97 -0.82
N ASN A 18 -2.64 6.29 -0.81
CA ASN A 18 -2.70 7.08 -2.04
C ASN A 18 -1.31 7.21 -2.65
N LEU A 19 -1.26 7.21 -3.98
CA LEU A 19 -0.04 7.23 -4.77
C LEU A 19 -0.06 8.41 -5.74
N ASP A 20 1.11 8.83 -6.17
CA ASP A 20 1.31 9.91 -7.14
C ASP A 20 1.02 9.51 -8.61
N GLU A 21 0.88 8.21 -8.86
CA GLU A 21 0.68 7.64 -10.19
C GLU A 21 -0.48 6.63 -10.21
N THR A 22 -1.14 6.51 -11.36
CA THR A 22 -2.14 5.47 -11.62
C THR A 22 -1.46 4.12 -11.76
N ILE A 23 -1.84 3.15 -10.92
CA ILE A 23 -1.28 1.80 -10.84
C ILE A 23 -2.12 0.76 -11.57
N ALA A 24 -3.42 1.01 -11.71
CA ALA A 24 -4.37 0.06 -12.26
C ALA A 24 -5.58 0.77 -12.85
N GLU A 25 -5.81 0.64 -14.15
CA GLU A 25 -7.00 1.20 -14.81
C GLU A 25 -8.28 0.45 -14.41
N GLN A 26 -8.16 -0.84 -14.09
CA GLN A 26 -9.24 -1.67 -13.58
C GLN A 26 -8.91 -2.15 -12.17
N PRO A 27 -9.88 -2.21 -11.25
CA PRO A 27 -9.63 -2.71 -9.91
C PRO A 27 -9.16 -4.18 -9.91
N LEU A 28 -8.10 -4.47 -9.18
CA LEU A 28 -7.61 -5.83 -8.97
C LEU A 28 -7.24 -6.08 -7.52
N THR A 29 -7.29 -7.35 -7.11
CA THR A 29 -6.84 -7.80 -5.78
C THR A 29 -5.61 -8.67 -5.92
N LEU A 30 -4.57 -8.31 -5.20
CA LEU A 30 -3.29 -8.99 -5.11
C LEU A 30 -3.23 -9.77 -3.80
N LYS A 31 -2.71 -10.98 -3.88
CA LYS A 31 -2.38 -11.81 -2.71
C LYS A 31 -0.99 -12.40 -2.92
N ALA A 32 -0.30 -12.69 -1.82
CA ALA A 32 0.97 -13.41 -1.88
C ALA A 32 0.85 -14.68 -2.75
N GLY A 33 1.71 -14.81 -3.75
CA GLY A 33 1.69 -15.91 -4.72
C GLY A 33 0.56 -15.89 -5.76
N GLN A 34 -0.30 -14.87 -5.76
CA GLN A 34 -1.37 -14.65 -6.75
C GLN A 34 -1.36 -13.20 -7.23
N ILE A 35 -0.40 -12.89 -8.09
CA ILE A 35 -0.22 -11.58 -8.70
C ILE A 35 -0.66 -11.67 -10.18
N PRO A 36 -1.68 -10.92 -10.63
CA PRO A 36 -2.06 -10.85 -12.04
C PRO A 36 -0.93 -10.33 -12.92
N GLU A 37 -0.81 -10.86 -14.13
CA GLU A 37 0.14 -10.38 -15.13
C GLU A 37 -0.05 -8.89 -15.43
N GLY A 38 1.06 -8.18 -15.58
CA GLY A 38 1.07 -6.74 -15.84
C GLY A 38 0.95 -5.85 -14.59
N THR A 39 0.86 -6.44 -13.39
CA THR A 39 0.94 -5.66 -12.13
C THR A 39 2.36 -5.10 -11.98
N PRO A 40 2.53 -3.79 -11.68
CA PRO A 40 3.85 -3.23 -11.40
C PRO A 40 4.52 -3.91 -10.20
N ASP A 41 5.81 -4.24 -10.31
CA ASP A 41 6.57 -4.95 -9.28
C ASP A 41 6.47 -4.27 -7.90
N ALA A 42 6.48 -2.94 -7.87
CA ALA A 42 6.36 -2.16 -6.64
C ALA A 42 5.03 -2.41 -5.89
N VAL A 43 3.94 -2.64 -6.64
CA VAL A 43 2.61 -2.94 -6.08
C VAL A 43 2.51 -4.43 -5.72
N ALA A 44 3.09 -5.30 -6.55
CA ALA A 44 3.16 -6.74 -6.27
C ALA A 44 3.86 -7.03 -4.92
N GLN A 45 4.98 -6.34 -4.66
CA GLN A 45 5.70 -6.45 -3.38
C GLN A 45 4.86 -6.10 -2.15
N LEU A 46 3.82 -5.26 -2.30
CA LEU A 46 2.96 -4.90 -1.18
C LEU A 46 2.14 -6.08 -0.65
N ALA A 47 1.73 -6.98 -1.56
CA ALA A 47 0.98 -8.19 -1.18
C ALA A 47 1.85 -9.24 -0.49
N ASP A 48 3.18 -9.17 -0.66
CA ASP A 48 4.15 -10.05 -0.01
C ASP A 48 4.69 -9.49 1.32
N ILE A 49 4.24 -8.30 1.75
CA ILE A 49 4.61 -7.74 3.05
C ILE A 49 4.09 -8.64 4.16
N GLN A 50 4.98 -9.05 5.09
CA GLN A 50 4.59 -9.84 6.25
C GLN A 50 3.49 -9.14 7.05
N GLY A 51 2.40 -9.87 7.31
CA GLY A 51 1.23 -9.34 8.01
C GLY A 51 0.20 -8.66 7.10
N VAL A 52 0.41 -8.64 5.79
CA VAL A 52 -0.60 -8.25 4.79
C VAL A 52 -1.33 -9.48 4.26
N GLN A 53 -2.66 -9.46 4.34
CA GLN A 53 -3.53 -10.50 3.80
C GLN A 53 -3.74 -10.34 2.29
N ASN A 54 -3.96 -9.09 1.85
CA ASN A 54 -4.17 -8.74 0.45
C ASN A 54 -3.98 -7.24 0.23
N ALA A 55 -3.71 -6.89 -1.02
CA ALA A 55 -3.66 -5.52 -1.50
C ALA A 55 -4.68 -5.34 -2.63
N PHE A 56 -5.62 -4.40 -2.47
CA PHE A 56 -6.56 -4.03 -3.51
C PHE A 56 -6.07 -2.78 -4.22
N ALA A 57 -5.76 -2.88 -5.51
CA ALA A 57 -5.24 -1.80 -6.33
C ALA A 57 -6.34 -1.27 -7.26
N ALA A 58 -6.54 0.06 -7.26
CA ALA A 58 -7.45 0.72 -8.19
C ALA A 58 -7.04 2.18 -8.43
N ASN A 59 -7.07 2.61 -9.69
CA ASN A 59 -6.63 3.94 -10.10
C ASN A 59 -5.25 4.26 -9.52
N ASN A 60 -5.15 5.25 -8.64
CA ASN A 60 -3.93 5.73 -7.99
C ASN A 60 -3.87 5.40 -6.48
N PHE A 61 -4.58 4.36 -6.02
CA PHE A 61 -4.53 3.96 -4.62
C PHE A 61 -4.48 2.44 -4.44
N VAL A 62 -3.94 2.04 -3.28
CA VAL A 62 -3.93 0.65 -2.81
C VAL A 62 -4.57 0.58 -1.44
N THR A 63 -5.55 -0.29 -1.26
CA THR A 63 -6.04 -0.66 0.07
C THR A 63 -5.28 -1.88 0.55
N LEU A 64 -4.52 -1.75 1.63
CA LEU A 64 -3.90 -2.90 2.30
C LEU A 64 -4.84 -3.44 3.36
N THR A 65 -5.03 -4.75 3.38
CA THR A 65 -5.72 -5.46 4.45
C THR A 65 -4.70 -6.27 5.22
N ARG A 66 -4.62 -6.09 6.54
CA ARG A 66 -3.70 -6.84 7.40
C ARG A 66 -4.26 -8.21 7.81
N GLU A 67 -3.37 -9.11 8.17
CA GLU A 67 -3.71 -10.41 8.77
C GLU A 67 -3.96 -10.27 10.27
N GLY A 68 -5.16 -10.63 10.73
CA GLY A 68 -5.52 -10.62 12.14
C GLY A 68 -5.22 -9.29 12.83
N ASN A 69 -4.36 -9.32 13.85
CA ASN A 69 -3.94 -8.16 14.63
C ASN A 69 -2.51 -7.70 14.29
N ALA A 70 -2.00 -7.97 13.08
CA ALA A 70 -0.66 -7.54 12.68
C ALA A 70 -0.46 -6.02 12.88
N ASP A 71 0.74 -5.64 13.29
CA ASP A 71 1.08 -4.25 13.57
C ASP A 71 1.21 -3.44 12.29
N TRP A 72 0.60 -2.26 12.25
CA TRP A 72 0.66 -1.38 11.08
C TRP A 72 2.05 -0.73 10.91
N ASP A 73 2.79 -0.53 12.00
CA ASP A 73 4.10 0.12 11.97
C ASP A 73 5.13 -0.61 11.09
N PRO A 74 5.36 -1.93 11.25
CA PRO A 74 6.26 -2.67 10.36
C PRO A 74 5.72 -2.75 8.93
N ILE A 75 4.40 -2.84 8.74
CA ILE A 75 3.77 -2.86 7.41
C ILE A 75 4.05 -1.53 6.68
N LEU A 76 3.72 -0.40 7.30
CA LEU A 76 3.94 0.93 6.74
C LEU A 76 5.42 1.21 6.46
N SER A 77 6.31 0.75 7.34
CA SER A 77 7.76 0.83 7.11
C SER A 77 8.21 0.01 5.89
N ALA A 78 7.58 -1.14 5.63
CA ALA A 78 7.83 -1.92 4.41
C ALA A 78 7.25 -1.24 3.17
N VAL A 79 6.04 -0.67 3.26
CA VAL A 79 5.42 0.10 2.18
C VAL A 79 6.31 1.26 1.75
N VAL A 80 6.80 2.07 2.70
CA VAL A 80 7.68 3.21 2.39
C VAL A 80 8.99 2.75 1.77
N ARG A 81 9.54 1.60 2.18
CA ARG A 81 10.74 1.03 1.55
C ARG A 81 10.48 0.54 0.12
N ALA A 82 9.31 -0.01 -0.16
CA ALA A 82 8.94 -0.53 -1.48
C ALA A 82 8.58 0.59 -2.48
N LEU A 83 7.80 1.58 -2.04
CA LEU A 83 7.26 2.64 -2.91
C LEU A 83 8.06 3.95 -2.83
N GLY A 84 8.72 4.23 -1.72
CA GLY A 84 9.25 5.55 -1.40
C GLY A 84 8.16 6.54 -0.97
N LEU A 85 8.59 7.74 -0.57
CA LEU A 85 7.71 8.85 -0.18
C LEU A 85 7.78 9.95 -1.23
N ALA A 86 6.61 10.48 -1.60
CA ALA A 86 6.50 11.62 -2.51
C ALA A 86 7.07 12.90 -1.87
N ASP A 87 7.59 13.79 -2.71
CA ASP A 87 8.18 15.06 -2.27
C ASP A 87 7.12 16.05 -1.73
N ASP A 88 5.85 15.77 -1.99
CA ASP A 88 4.67 16.48 -1.51
C ASP A 88 3.76 15.58 -0.64
N ALA A 89 4.31 14.47 -0.13
CA ALA A 89 3.57 13.58 0.76
C ALA A 89 3.08 14.31 2.02
N ASP A 90 1.99 13.79 2.60
CA ASP A 90 1.35 14.33 3.80
C ASP A 90 2.37 14.57 4.93
N ALA A 91 2.22 15.69 5.65
CA ALA A 91 3.18 16.15 6.63
C ALA A 91 3.35 15.17 7.80
N GLU A 92 2.28 14.49 8.24
CA GLU A 92 2.34 13.49 9.30
C GLU A 92 3.13 12.27 8.84
N LEU A 93 2.83 11.80 7.62
CA LEU A 93 3.52 10.67 7.02
C LEU A 93 5.02 10.96 6.82
N ARG A 94 5.37 12.17 6.38
CA ARG A 94 6.76 12.59 6.27
C ARG A 94 7.44 12.66 7.63
N SER A 95 6.82 13.29 8.62
CA SER A 95 7.40 13.41 9.97
C SER A 95 7.64 12.05 10.62
N ARG A 96 6.89 11.03 10.24
CA ARG A 96 7.01 9.67 10.76
C ARG A 96 8.20 8.89 10.18
N PHE A 97 8.63 9.21 8.96
CA PHE A 97 9.60 8.42 8.19
C PHE A 97 10.81 9.23 7.68
N GLN A 98 10.93 10.50 8.07
CA GLN A 98 12.10 11.36 7.85
C GLN A 98 13.11 11.21 8.99
#